data_AF-A0A9W7C3B9-F1
#
_entry.id   AF-A0A9W7C3B9-F1
#
_cell.length_a   1.000
_cell.length_b   1.000
_cell.length_c   1.000
_cell.angle_alpha   90.00
_cell.angle_beta   90.00
_cell.angle_gamma   90.00
#
_symmetry.space_group_name_H-M   'P 1'
#
loop_
_entity.id
_entity.type
_entity.pdbx_description
1 polymer ?
#
loop_
_entity_poly.entity_id
_entity_poly.type
_entity_poly.pdbx_seq_one_letter_code
_entity_poly.pdbx_strand_id
1 'polypeptide(L)'
;MQEKRVVVTLRYTGGLNLRPYFLTTASLIKKSHPDCLIEKIILTPKPGGEKTFELLVDEKLVIGRSRCRDLGGGKMSVYLNWGDIDAAMIKARRKRRPSTGYNAEKMS
;
A
#
# COMPACT_ATOMS: atom_id res chain seq x y z
N MET A 1 21.04 -4.50 6.46
CA MET A 1 20.66 -3.12 6.86
C MET A 1 19.23 -2.70 6.45
N GLN A 2 18.39 -3.58 5.87
CA GLN A 2 17.05 -3.24 5.32
C GLN A 2 15.85 -3.62 6.23
N GLU A 3 16.04 -4.39 7.30
CA GLU A 3 14.94 -5.04 8.06
C GLU A 3 13.97 -4.12 8.82
N LYS A 4 14.26 -2.83 8.99
CA LYS A 4 13.42 -1.94 9.83
C LYS A 4 12.35 -1.14 9.10
N ARG A 5 12.38 -1.05 7.76
CA ARG A 5 11.44 -0.20 7.00
C ARG A 5 10.17 -0.97 6.62
N VAL A 6 9.02 -0.30 6.68
CA VAL A 6 7.74 -0.85 6.23
C VAL A 6 7.69 -0.80 4.71
N VAL A 7 7.37 -1.92 4.05
CA VAL A 7 7.28 -1.96 2.59
C VAL A 7 5.86 -1.64 2.18
N VAL A 8 5.71 -0.65 1.30
CA VAL A 8 4.42 -0.22 0.74
C VAL A 8 4.49 -0.43 -0.76
N THR A 9 3.72 -1.40 -1.26
CA THR A 9 3.68 -1.75 -2.67
C THR A 9 2.42 -1.15 -3.30
N LEU A 10 2.60 -0.26 -4.26
CA LEU A 10 1.51 0.30 -5.07
C LEU A 10 1.46 -0.43 -6.40
N ARG A 11 0.32 -1.05 -6.69
CA ARG A 11 0.09 -1.80 -7.92
C ARG A 11 -0.99 -1.14 -8.75
N TYR A 12 -0.73 -0.91 -10.03
CA TYR A 12 -1.74 -0.33 -10.90
C TYR A 12 -1.64 -0.83 -12.33
N THR A 13 -2.76 -0.84 -13.05
CA THR A 13 -2.78 -1.22 -14.47
C THR A 13 -2.11 -0.15 -15.33
N GLY A 14 -1.13 -0.55 -16.14
CA GLY A 14 -0.49 0.33 -17.13
C GLY A 14 -1.46 0.80 -18.22
N GLY A 15 -1.21 1.99 -18.79
CA GLY A 15 -1.98 2.51 -19.92
C GLY A 15 -3.26 3.27 -19.59
N LEU A 16 -3.65 3.38 -18.31
CA LEU A 16 -4.93 3.98 -17.88
C LEU A 16 -4.82 5.33 -17.16
N ASN A 17 -3.77 6.12 -17.43
CA ASN A 17 -3.51 7.41 -16.76
C ASN A 17 -3.48 7.32 -15.21
N LEU A 18 -3.15 6.15 -14.64
CA LEU A 18 -3.05 5.94 -13.19
C LEU A 18 -1.70 6.38 -12.59
N ARG A 19 -0.73 6.74 -13.43
CA ARG A 19 0.61 7.18 -13.02
C ARG A 19 0.59 8.42 -12.11
N PRO A 20 -0.19 9.49 -12.37
CA PRO A 20 -0.26 10.64 -11.48
C PRO A 20 -0.78 10.26 -10.09
N TYR A 21 -1.79 9.38 -10.01
CA TYR A 21 -2.30 8.87 -8.74
C TYR A 21 -1.22 8.13 -7.96
N PHE A 22 -0.42 7.29 -8.62
CA PHE A 22 0.74 6.65 -8.00
C PHE A 22 1.72 7.69 -7.42
N LEU A 23 2.11 8.70 -8.20
CA LEU A 23 3.08 9.71 -7.76
C LEU A 23 2.56 10.52 -6.56
N THR A 24 1.31 10.96 -6.62
CA THR A 24 0.67 11.70 -5.52
C THR A 24 0.59 10.85 -4.26
N THR A 25 0.11 9.60 -4.39
CA THR A 25 -0.02 8.66 -3.27
C THR A 25 1.34 8.36 -2.65
N ALA A 26 2.35 8.07 -3.49
CA ALA A 26 3.69 7.77 -3.03
C ALA A 26 4.31 8.97 -2.29
N SER A 27 4.16 10.18 -2.84
CA SER A 27 4.65 11.41 -2.21
C SER A 27 4.00 11.65 -0.83
N LEU A 28 2.68 11.50 -0.75
CA LEU A 28 1.94 11.70 0.50
C LEU A 28 2.30 10.64 1.55
N ILE A 29 2.38 9.36 1.17
CA ILE A 29 2.83 8.29 2.09
C ILE A 29 4.24 8.57 2.58
N LYS A 30 5.16 8.93 1.69
CA LYS A 30 6.55 9.19 2.06
C LYS A 30 6.69 10.41 2.99
N LYS A 31 5.83 11.42 2.82
CA LYS A 31 5.77 12.60 3.68
C LYS A 31 5.26 12.26 5.08
N SER A 32 4.18 11.49 5.18
CA SER A 32 3.60 11.07 6.48
C SER A 32 4.41 9.97 7.18
N HIS A 33 5.09 9.13 6.41
CA HIS A 33 5.82 7.95 6.86
C HIS A 33 7.20 7.85 6.20
N PRO A 34 8.18 8.62 6.68
CA PRO A 34 9.52 8.65 6.07
C PRO A 34 10.24 7.29 6.15
N ASP A 35 9.87 6.46 7.12
CA ASP A 35 10.39 5.13 7.43
C ASP A 35 9.83 4.00 6.56
N CYS A 36 9.15 4.30 5.46
CA CYS A 36 8.67 3.31 4.50
C CYS A 36 9.57 3.15 3.26
N LEU A 37 9.53 1.98 2.64
CA LEU A 37 10.02 1.73 1.29
C LEU A 37 8.82 1.71 0.35
N ILE A 38 8.85 2.46 -0.74
CA ILE A 38 7.76 2.46 -1.72
C ILE A 38 8.20 1.63 -2.92
N GLU A 39 7.42 0.61 -3.23
CA GLU A 39 7.59 -0.24 -4.40
C GLU A 39 6.48 0.03 -5.41
N LYS A 40 6.84 -0.06 -6.69
CA LYS A 40 5.93 0.19 -7.80
C LYS A 40 5.83 -1.07 -8.64
N ILE A 41 4.62 -1.59 -8.81
CA ILE A 41 4.34 -2.70 -9.73
C ILE A 41 3.33 -2.22 -10.76
N ILE A 42 3.71 -2.28 -12.03
CA ILE A 42 2.82 -1.95 -13.14
C ILE A 42 2.29 -3.26 -13.68
N LEU A 43 0.97 -3.43 -13.57
CA LEU A 43 0.29 -4.62 -14.08
C LEU A 43 0.01 -4.44 -15.57
N THR A 44 0.31 -5.47 -16.36
CA THR A 44 -0.03 -5.50 -17.77
C THR A 44 -1.55 -5.54 -17.93
N PRO A 45 -2.15 -4.63 -18.71
CA PRO A 45 -3.58 -4.68 -18.98
C PRO A 45 -3.92 -5.98 -19.69
N LYS A 46 -4.77 -6.80 -19.08
CA LYS A 46 -5.32 -8.00 -19.74
C LYS A 46 -6.51 -7.57 -20.61
N PRO A 47 -6.73 -8.18 -21.78
CA PRO A 47 -7.96 -7.97 -22.54
C PRO A 47 -9.16 -8.45 -21.70
N GLY A 48 -10.13 -7.56 -21.47
CA GLY A 48 -11.23 -7.79 -20.51
C GLY A 48 -10.83 -7.68 -19.03
N GLY A 49 -9.57 -7.33 -18.76
CA GLY A 49 -9.04 -7.14 -17.42
C GLY A 49 -9.57 -5.84 -16.81
N GLU A 50 -10.12 -5.95 -15.62
CA GLU A 50 -10.57 -4.77 -14.88
C GLU A 50 -9.40 -3.88 -14.46
N LYS A 51 -9.74 -2.60 -14.37
CA LYS A 51 -8.82 -1.52 -14.13
C LYS A 51 -8.52 -1.47 -12.63
N THR A 52 -7.27 -1.69 -12.24
CA THR A 52 -6.91 -1.82 -10.83
C THR A 52 -5.94 -0.74 -10.37
N PHE A 53 -6.19 -0.28 -9.15
CA PHE A 53 -5.24 0.47 -8.34
C PHE A 53 -5.30 -0.13 -6.92
N GLU A 54 -4.20 -0.71 -6.48
CA GLU A 54 -4.09 -1.43 -5.22
C GLU A 54 -2.93 -0.90 -4.40
N LEU A 55 -3.10 -0.90 -3.09
CA LEU A 55 -2.06 -0.55 -2.12
C LEU A 55 -1.91 -1.69 -1.15
N LEU A 56 -0.68 -2.16 -1.01
CA LEU A 56 -0.30 -3.20 -0.08
C LEU A 56 0.72 -2.66 0.92
N VAL A 57 0.59 -3.10 2.16
CA VAL A 57 1.57 -2.84 3.22
C VAL A 57 2.04 -4.21 3.70
N ASP A 58 3.33 -4.50 3.58
CA ASP A 58 3.92 -5.83 3.84
C ASP A 58 3.18 -6.95 3.12
N GLU A 59 2.94 -6.79 1.82
CA GLU A 59 2.22 -7.76 0.99
C GLU A 59 0.75 -7.97 1.39
N LYS A 60 0.21 -7.22 2.36
CA LYS A 60 -1.20 -7.25 2.73
C LYS A 60 -1.97 -6.18 2.01
N LEU A 61 -3.04 -6.58 1.33
CA LEU A 61 -3.94 -5.65 0.64
C LEU A 61 -4.65 -4.74 1.64
N VAL A 62 -4.43 -3.43 1.50
CA VAL A 62 -5.09 -2.39 2.31
C VAL A 62 -6.14 -1.69 1.48
N ILE A 63 -5.77 -1.22 0.28
CA ILE A 63 -6.70 -0.63 -0.67
C ILE A 63 -6.85 -1.59 -1.84
N GLY A 64 -8.07 -2.07 -2.03
CA GLY A 64 -8.43 -2.97 -3.11
C GLY A 64 -9.10 -2.28 -4.29
N ARG A 65 -9.25 -3.07 -5.34
CA ARG A 65 -9.87 -2.75 -6.63
C ARG A 65 -11.23 -2.05 -6.56
N SER A 66 -12.08 -2.36 -5.58
CA SER A 66 -13.42 -1.75 -5.42
C SER A 66 -13.39 -0.23 -5.21
N ARG A 67 -12.21 0.34 -4.93
CA ARG A 67 -12.00 1.78 -4.74
C ARG A 67 -11.52 2.50 -6.00
N CYS A 68 -11.39 1.79 -7.13
CA CYS A 68 -11.12 2.37 -8.44
C CYS A 68 -12.41 2.35 -9.27
N ARG A 69 -12.87 3.53 -9.71
CA ARG A 69 -14.01 3.64 -10.63
C ARG A 69 -13.58 4.22 -11.98
N ASP A 70 -14.15 3.67 -13.04
CA ASP A 70 -14.10 4.24 -14.37
C ASP A 70 -15.16 5.33 -14.49
N LEU A 71 -14.76 6.55 -14.82
CA LEU A 71 -15.67 7.68 -15.03
C LEU A 71 -16.02 7.86 -16.52
N GLY A 72 -15.53 6.99 -17.40
CA GLY A 72 -15.70 7.12 -18.85
C GLY A 72 -14.71 8.10 -19.49
N GLY A 73 -14.56 8.02 -20.82
CA GLY A 73 -13.67 8.91 -21.57
C GLY A 73 -12.19 8.83 -21.17
N GLY A 74 -11.74 7.66 -20.67
CA GLY A 74 -10.37 7.46 -20.20
C GLY A 74 -10.05 8.08 -18.83
N LYS A 75 -11.06 8.60 -18.13
CA LYS A 75 -10.92 9.18 -16.78
C LYS A 75 -11.16 8.12 -15.71
N MET A 76 -10.33 8.15 -14.67
CA MET A 76 -10.36 7.19 -13.58
C MET A 76 -10.41 7.96 -12.27
N SER A 77 -11.14 7.43 -11.27
CA SER A 77 -11.08 7.94 -9.90
C SER A 77 -10.61 6.86 -8.96
N VAL A 78 -9.60 7.18 -8.17
CA VAL A 78 -9.08 6.32 -7.10
C VAL A 78 -9.41 6.98 -5.77
N TYR A 79 -10.16 6.28 -4.92
CA TYR A 79 -10.43 6.72 -3.56
C TYR A 79 -9.46 6.05 -2.59
N LEU A 80 -8.76 6.85 -1.79
CA LEU A 80 -7.85 6.39 -0.75
C LEU A 80 -8.37 6.81 0.61
N ASN A 81 -8.60 5.83 1.49
CA ASN A 81 -8.88 6.09 2.88
C ASN A 81 -7.55 6.14 3.64
N TRP A 82 -7.14 7.33 4.05
CA TRP A 82 -5.90 7.53 4.79
C TRP A 82 -5.89 6.83 6.15
N GLY A 83 -7.04 6.72 6.82
CA GLY A 83 -7.14 6.01 8.10
C GLY A 83 -6.79 4.52 7.99
N ASP A 84 -7.19 3.87 6.89
CA ASP A 84 -6.86 2.45 6.64
C ASP A 84 -5.36 2.27 6.38
N ILE A 85 -4.76 3.21 5.64
CA ILE A 85 -3.32 3.22 5.34
C ILE A 85 -2.51 3.43 6.63
N ASP A 86 -2.86 4.44 7.43
CA ASP A 86 -2.17 4.72 8.69
C ASP A 86 -2.27 3.54 9.67
N ALA A 87 -3.46 2.94 9.81
CA ALA A 87 -3.66 1.78 10.67
C ALA A 87 -2.81 0.58 10.21
N ALA A 88 -2.76 0.33 8.90
CA ALA A 88 -1.93 -0.74 8.34
C ALA A 88 -0.43 -0.47 8.57
N MET A 89 0.03 0.77 8.41
CA MET A 89 1.41 1.19 8.65
C MET A 89 1.80 1.06 10.13
N ILE A 90 0.94 1.46 11.05
CA ILE A 90 1.15 1.29 12.50
C ILE A 90 1.26 -0.20 12.84
N LYS A 91 0.36 -1.03 12.30
CA LYS A 91 0.37 -2.48 12.51
C LYS A 91 1.67 -3.11 11.97
N ALA A 92 2.11 -2.70 10.79
CA ALA A 92 3.36 -3.14 10.17
C ALA A 92 4.60 -2.73 10.97
N ARG A 93 4.61 -1.52 11.53
CA ARG A 93 5.68 -1.05 12.44
C ARG A 93 5.73 -1.86 13.73
N ARG A 94 4.58 -2.08 14.38
CA ARG A 94 4.49 -2.89 15.60
C ARG A 94 4.99 -4.31 15.38
N LYS A 95 4.65 -4.93 14.24
CA LYS A 95 5.13 -6.28 13.91
C LYS A 95 6.66 -6.35 13.78
N ARG A 96 7.32 -5.28 13.30
CA ARG A 96 8.78 -5.20 13.14
C ARG A 96 9.54 -4.81 14.39
N ARG A 97 8.88 -4.15 15.34
CA ARG A 97 9.41 -3.89 16.67
C ARG A 97 8.64 -4.76 17.65
N PRO A 98 8.89 -6.09 17.68
CA PRO A 98 8.46 -6.85 18.84
C PRO A 98 9.14 -6.19 20.04
N SER A 99 8.38 -5.42 20.82
CA SER A 99 8.83 -5.06 22.16
C SER A 99 9.10 -6.39 22.84
N THR A 100 10.32 -6.56 23.34
CA THR A 100 10.74 -7.67 24.18
C THR A 100 9.73 -7.83 25.30
N GLY A 101 8.69 -8.64 25.05
CA GLY A 101 7.84 -9.16 26.10
C GLY A 101 8.69 -10.20 26.78
N TYR A 102 9.31 -9.82 27.90
CA TYR A 102 9.66 -10.76 28.94
C TYR A 102 8.40 -11.56 29.26
N ASN A 103 8.20 -12.71 28.60
CA ASN A 103 7.54 -13.82 29.26
C ASN A 103 8.58 -14.40 30.21
N ALA A 104 8.64 -13.76 31.37
CA ALA A 104 9.02 -14.44 32.58
C ALA A 104 8.16 -15.70 32.70
N GLU A 105 8.83 -16.79 33.09
CA GLU A 105 8.28 -17.75 34.03
C GLU A 105 7.13 -18.64 33.52
N LYS A 106 7.50 -19.83 33.02
CA LYS A 106 7.06 -21.08 33.66
C LYS A 106 8.22 -22.08 33.65
N MET A 107 9.01 -22.03 34.72
CA MET A 107 9.47 -23.25 35.38
C MET A 107 8.22 -23.92 35.94
N SER A 108 7.91 -25.13 35.49
CA SER A 108 7.18 -26.19 36.21
C SER A 108 7.38 -27.49 35.45
#